data_AF-A0A7C3SM06-F1
#
_entry.id   AF-A0A7C3SM06-F1
#
_cell.length_a   1.000
_cell.length_b   1.000
_cell.length_c   1.000
_cell.angle_alpha   90.00
_cell.angle_beta   90.00
_cell.angle_gamma   90.00
#
_symmetry.space_group_name_H-M   'P 1'
#
loop_
_entity.id
_entity.type
_entity.pdbx_description
1 polymer ?
#
loop_
_entity_poly.entity_id
_entity_poly.type
_entity_poly.pdbx_seq_one_letter_code
_entity_poly.pdbx_strand_id
1 'polypeptide(L)' 'MVEEWEREDAEFRELRRRSADWKFIEEQPPHLRAALLYFIEKGDRYVAARIAGLTVEEFDELRRKANIPVVV' A
#
# COMPACT_ATOMS: atom_id res chain seq x y z
N MET A 1 2.65 -6.82 -24.79
CA MET A 1 1.95 -7.78 -23.90
C MET A 1 2.65 -8.00 -22.56
N VAL A 2 3.99 -7.97 -22.43
CA VAL A 2 4.67 -7.97 -21.10
C VAL A 2 5.08 -6.55 -20.68
N GLU A 3 5.68 -5.78 -21.58
CA GLU A 3 6.17 -4.43 -21.29
C GLU A 3 5.09 -3.41 -20.90
N GLU A 4 3.86 -3.61 -21.39
CA GLU A 4 2.72 -2.75 -21.08
C GLU A 4 2.25 -2.94 -19.64
N TRP A 5 2.19 -4.20 -19.19
CA TRP A 5 1.79 -4.57 -17.83
C TRP A 5 2.84 -4.11 -16.82
N GLU A 6 4.12 -4.21 -17.16
CA GLU A 6 5.23 -3.72 -16.32
C GLU A 6 5.20 -2.18 -16.18
N ARG A 7 4.78 -1.45 -17.22
CA ARG A 7 4.59 0.00 -17.16
C ARG A 7 3.40 0.38 -16.29
N GLU A 8 2.25 -0.28 -16.48
CA GLU A 8 1.07 -0.05 -15.65
C GLU A 8 1.37 -0.29 -14.17
N ASP A 9 2.06 -1.38 -13.84
CA ASP A 9 2.49 -1.67 -12.47
C ASP A 9 3.42 -0.60 -11.89
N ALA A 10 4.33 -0.06 -12.71
CA ALA A 10 5.22 1.01 -12.31
C ALA A 10 4.47 2.33 -12.05
N GLU A 11 3.54 2.69 -12.94
CA GLU A 11 2.70 3.88 -12.79
C GLU A 11 1.81 3.78 -11.55
N PHE A 12 1.21 2.62 -11.28
CA PHE A 12 0.40 2.41 -10.08
C PHE A 12 1.23 2.44 -8.79
N ARG A 13 2.46 1.92 -8.82
CA ARG A 13 3.40 2.04 -7.70
C ARG A 13 3.76 3.49 -7.45
N GLU A 14 4.07 4.25 -8.50
CA GLU A 14 4.40 5.67 -8.38
C GLU A 14 3.22 6.47 -7.84
N LEU A 15 2.00 6.20 -8.32
CA LEU A 15 0.77 6.81 -7.83
C LEU A 15 0.61 6.58 -6.33
N ARG A 16 0.70 5.33 -5.86
CA ARG A 16 0.64 5.02 -4.43
C ARG A 16 1.72 5.75 -3.64
N ARG A 17 2.94 5.80 -4.16
CA ARG A 17 4.08 6.45 -3.51
C ARG A 17 3.90 7.96 -3.36
N ARG A 18 3.36 8.62 -4.40
CA ARG A 18 3.17 10.07 -4.41
C ARG A 18 1.95 10.52 -3.63
N SER A 19 0.89 9.70 -3.57
CA SER A 19 -0.32 10.00 -2.81
C SER A 19 -0.19 9.70 -1.32
N ALA A 20 0.67 8.76 -0.94
CA ALA A 20 0.84 8.32 0.44
C ALA A 20 1.20 9.47 1.39
N ASP A 21 0.52 9.50 2.54
CA ASP A 21 0.90 10.33 3.68
C ASP A 21 2.08 9.67 4.41
N TRP A 22 3.29 10.05 3.99
CA TRP A 22 4.54 9.54 4.57
C TRP A 22 4.67 9.85 6.06
N LYS A 23 4.16 10.99 6.52
CA LYS A 23 4.22 11.35 7.94
C LYS A 23 3.37 10.40 8.76
N PHE A 24 2.13 10.14 8.33
CA PHE A 24 1.27 9.15 8.98
C PHE A 24 1.91 7.76 9.00
N ILE A 25 2.52 7.33 7.89
CA ILE A 25 3.19 6.02 7.77
C ILE A 25 4.37 5.91 8.75
N GLU A 26 5.20 6.95 8.85
CA GLU A 26 6.38 6.95 9.73
C GLU A 26 6.01 6.90 11.21
N GLU A 27 4.89 7.52 11.60
CA GLU A 27 4.33 7.52 12.95
C GLU A 27 3.72 6.16 13.36
N GLN A 28 3.49 5.24 12.42
CA GLN A 28 2.90 3.94 12.73
C GLN A 28 3.89 2.99 13.45
N PRO A 29 3.37 2.05 14.27
CA PRO A 29 4.14 0.92 14.78
C PRO A 29 4.89 0.17 13.65
N PRO A 30 6.06 -0.43 13.93
CA PRO A 30 6.91 -1.04 12.91
C PRO A 30 6.21 -2.05 11.99
N HIS A 31 5.28 -2.86 12.52
CA HIS A 31 4.53 -3.86 11.75
C HIS A 31 3.50 -3.24 10.81
N LEU A 32 2.76 -2.21 11.27
CA LEU A 32 1.82 -1.46 10.43
C LEU A 32 2.55 -0.66 9.35
N ARG A 33 3.68 -0.04 9.71
CA ARG A 33 4.55 0.66 8.76
C ARG A 33 5.06 -0.29 7.67
N ALA A 34 5.55 -1.47 8.05
CA ALA A 34 6.01 -2.47 7.09
C ALA A 34 4.89 -2.92 6.14
N ALA A 35 3.66 -3.10 6.64
CA ALA A 35 2.50 -3.45 5.82
C ALA A 35 2.14 -2.34 4.82
N LEU A 36 2.14 -1.08 5.25
CA LEU A 36 1.85 0.07 4.37
C LEU A 36 2.91 0.23 3.28
N LEU A 37 4.19 0.10 3.62
CA LEU A 37 5.29 0.15 2.65
C LEU A 37 5.20 -0.99 1.64
N TYR A 38 4.87 -2.20 2.10
CA TYR A 38 4.65 -3.35 1.22
C TYR A 38 3.49 -3.08 0.26
N PHE A 39 2.38 -2.52 0.74
CA PHE A 39 1.22 -2.20 -0.10
C PHE A 39 1.55 -1.12 -1.14
N ILE A 40 2.35 -0.10 -0.80
CA ILE A 40 2.81 0.90 -1.76
C ILE A 40 3.60 0.22 -2.90
N GLU A 41 4.54 -0.66 -2.55
CA GLU A 41 5.43 -1.32 -3.50
C GLU A 41 4.72 -2.37 -4.37
N LYS A 42 3.86 -3.20 -3.75
CA LYS A 42 3.30 -4.42 -4.37
C LYS A 42 1.82 -4.37 -4.69
N GLY A 43 1.06 -3.45 -4.09
CA GLY A 43 -0.39 -3.34 -4.32
C GLY A 43 -1.24 -4.51 -3.78
N ASP A 44 -0.64 -5.49 -3.10
CA ASP A 44 -1.35 -6.64 -2.54
C ASP A 44 -1.85 -6.35 -1.12
N ARG A 45 -3.18 -6.14 -1.00
CA ARG A 45 -3.86 -5.87 0.27
C ARG A 45 -3.93 -7.08 1.19
N TYR A 46 -3.98 -8.29 0.66
CA TYR A 46 -4.10 -9.50 1.47
C TYR A 46 -2.81 -9.78 2.21
N VAL A 47 -1.67 -9.70 1.51
CA VAL A 47 -0.36 -9.87 2.13
C VAL A 47 -0.07 -8.72 3.09
N ALA A 48 -0.41 -7.48 2.73
CA ALA A 48 -0.25 -6.34 3.61
C ALA A 48 -1.06 -6.48 4.91
N ALA A 49 -2.32 -6.88 4.83
CA ALA A 49 -3.16 -7.14 6.00
C ALA A 49 -2.56 -8.22 6.91
N ARG A 50 -2.02 -9.30 6.33
CA ARG A 50 -1.31 -10.34 7.10
C ARG A 50 -0.04 -9.83 7.78
N ILE A 51 0.75 -8.97 7.12
CA ILE A 51 1.92 -8.32 7.73
C ILE A 51 1.51 -7.43 8.90
N ALA A 52 0.38 -6.71 8.74
CA ALA A 52 -0.17 -5.84 9.77
C ALA A 52 -0.79 -6.62 10.95
N GLY A 53 -1.07 -7.92 10.79
CA GLY A 53 -1.85 -8.68 11.77
C GLY A 53 -3.32 -8.23 11.84
N LEU A 54 -3.83 -7.67 10.75
CA LEU A 54 -5.18 -7.12 10.62
C LEU A 54 -6.02 -7.96 9.64
N THR A 55 -7.33 -7.83 9.74
CA THR A 55 -8.23 -8.21 8.66
C THR A 55 -8.03 -7.31 7.44
N VAL A 56 -8.49 -7.76 6.28
CA VAL A 56 -8.41 -6.96 5.04
C VAL A 56 -9.21 -5.67 5.16
N GLU A 57 -10.35 -5.69 5.87
CA GLU A 57 -11.19 -4.51 6.10
C GLU A 57 -10.48 -3.48 6.98
N GLU A 58 -9.90 -3.91 8.11
CA GLU A 58 -9.12 -3.04 9.00
C GLU A 58 -7.89 -2.45 8.29
N PHE A 59 -7.22 -3.25 7.44
CA PHE A 59 -6.13 -2.74 6.63
C PHE A 59 -6.61 -1.73 5.58
N ASP A 60 -7.80 -1.93 5.01
CA ASP A 60 -8.38 -0.97 4.06
C ASP A 60 -8.71 0.37 4.72
N GLU A 61 -9.11 0.37 6.00
CA GLU A 61 -9.23 1.60 6.78
C GLU A 61 -7.87 2.25 7.04
N LEU A 62 -6.86 1.45 7.41
CA LEU A 62 -5.51 1.95 7.67
C LEU A 62 -4.89 2.61 6.43
N ARG A 63 -4.98 1.96 5.26
CA ARG A 63 -4.43 2.51 4.01
C ARG A 63 -5.17 3.75 3.54
N ARG A 64 -6.48 3.89 3.83
CA ARG A 64 -7.23 5.13 3.59
C ARG A 64 -6.73 6.26 4.47
N LYS A 65 -6.46 6.00 5.75
CA LYS A 65 -5.85 7.00 6.67
C LYS A 65 -4.47 7.43 6.19
N ALA A 66 -3.70 6.50 5.62
CA ALA A 66 -2.41 6.77 4.99
C ALA A 66 -2.51 7.38 3.57
N ASN A 67 -3.72 7.71 3.09
CA ASN A 67 -3.97 8.25 1.75
C ASN A 67 -3.42 7.40 0.57
N ILE A 68 -3.37 6.08 0.74
CA ILE A 68 -2.88 5.16 -0.29
C ILE A 68 -4.07 4.68 -1.15
N PRO A 69 -4.10 5.00 -2.46
CA PRO A 69 -5.18 4.57 -3.35
C PRO A 69 -5.10 3.06 -3.64
N VAL A 70 -6.27 2.47 -3.88
CA VAL A 70 -6.40 1.15 -4.52
C VAL A 70 -6.58 1.40 -6.00
N VAL A 71 -5.78 0.70 -6.80
CA VAL A 71 -5.95 0.69 -8.25
C VAL A 71 -6.41 -0.71 -8.64
N VAL A 72 -7.46 -0.77 -9.45
CA VAL A 72 -8.15 -1.99 -9.91
C VAL A 72 -7.91 -2.18 -11.39
#